data_AF-A0A150VAY0-F1
#
_entry.id   AF-A0A150VAY0-F1
#
_cell.length_a   1.000
_cell.length_b   1.000
_cell.length_c   1.000
_cell.angle_alpha   90.00
_cell.angle_beta   90.00
_cell.angle_gamma   90.00
#
_symmetry.space_group_name_H-M   'P 1'
#
loop_
_entity.id
_entity.type
_entity.pdbx_description
1 polymer ?
#
loop_
_entity_poly.entity_id
_entity_poly.type
_entity_poly.pdbx_seq_one_letter_code
_entity_poly.pdbx_strand_id
1 'polypeptide(L)'
;PSNPNAPKPAVGSDEWHKIRRDNHKEVERRRRETINEGINELAKIVPGCEKNKGSILARAVQFITQLKENETQNIEKWTLEKLLTEQAIAELSSSCDKLKAECQRAWAECEQWKKAAQRAGASIDADDKVDGAANAD
;
A
#
# COMPACT_ATOMS: atom_id res chain seq x y z
N PRO A 1 -6.18 -4.90 -52.49
CA PRO A 1 -7.21 -5.86 -52.00
C PRO A 1 -7.18 -7.17 -52.81
N SER A 2 -6.75 -8.28 -52.21
CA SER A 2 -6.71 -9.60 -52.85
C SER A 2 -8.09 -10.27 -52.82
N ASN A 3 -8.60 -10.67 -53.98
CA ASN A 3 -9.91 -11.32 -54.17
C ASN A 3 -9.92 -12.69 -53.46
N PRO A 4 -10.84 -12.95 -52.51
CA PRO A 4 -10.89 -14.21 -51.75
C PRO A 4 -11.31 -15.43 -52.60
N ASN A 5 -11.70 -15.24 -53.86
CA ASN A 5 -12.20 -16.29 -54.74
C ASN A 5 -11.23 -16.69 -55.88
N ALA A 6 -9.95 -16.30 -55.80
CA ALA A 6 -8.94 -16.71 -56.79
C ALA A 6 -8.48 -18.17 -56.56
N PRO A 7 -8.38 -19.00 -57.61
CA PRO A 7 -7.89 -20.36 -57.48
C PRO A 7 -6.47 -20.37 -56.91
N LYS A 8 -6.22 -21.25 -55.93
CA LYS A 8 -4.90 -21.39 -55.31
C LYS A 8 -3.88 -21.76 -56.40
N PRO A 9 -2.78 -21.00 -56.56
CA PRO A 9 -1.81 -21.28 -57.62
C PRO A 9 -1.21 -22.67 -57.47
N ALA A 10 -0.91 -23.31 -58.60
CA ALA A 10 -0.40 -24.67 -58.64
C ALA A 10 0.90 -24.82 -57.85
N VAL A 11 1.02 -25.88 -57.06
CA VAL A 11 2.21 -26.16 -56.24
C VAL A 11 3.43 -26.27 -57.16
N GLY A 12 4.48 -25.50 -56.87
CA GLY A 12 5.70 -25.43 -57.69
C GLY A 12 5.69 -24.40 -58.82
N SER A 13 4.57 -23.71 -59.05
CA SER A 13 4.53 -22.56 -59.97
C SER A 13 5.26 -21.33 -59.41
N ASP A 14 5.70 -20.44 -60.29
CA ASP A 14 6.36 -19.18 -59.90
C ASP A 14 5.44 -18.28 -59.06
N GLU A 15 4.13 -18.31 -59.33
CA GLU A 15 3.12 -17.60 -58.54
C GLU A 15 2.99 -18.19 -57.13
N TRP A 16 3.02 -19.52 -57.01
CA TRP A 16 3.02 -20.21 -55.71
C TRP A 16 4.28 -19.86 -54.90
N HIS A 17 5.46 -19.84 -55.53
CA HIS A 17 6.71 -19.39 -54.89
C HIS A 17 6.67 -17.92 -54.48
N LYS A 18 6.06 -17.04 -55.28
CA LYS A 18 5.90 -15.61 -54.97
C LYS A 18 4.99 -15.40 -53.76
N ILE A 19 3.79 -15.99 -53.76
CA ILE A 19 2.85 -15.90 -52.63
C ILE A 19 3.48 -16.42 -51.35
N ARG A 20 4.22 -17.54 -51.40
CA ARG A 20 4.87 -18.10 -50.21
C ARG A 20 5.93 -17.16 -49.64
N ARG A 21 6.75 -16.53 -50.50
CA ARG A 21 7.74 -15.53 -50.09
C ARG A 21 7.09 -14.27 -49.52
N ASP A 22 6.05 -13.76 -50.15
CA ASP A 22 5.37 -12.54 -49.70
C ASP A 22 4.62 -12.77 -48.38
N ASN A 23 3.97 -13.93 -48.22
CA ASN A 23 3.38 -14.34 -46.94
C ASN A 23 4.45 -14.46 -45.84
N HIS A 24 5.61 -15.03 -46.15
CA HIS A 24 6.70 -15.13 -45.18
C HIS A 24 7.23 -13.76 -44.75
N LYS A 25 7.36 -12.81 -45.70
CA LYS A 25 7.73 -11.42 -45.40
C LYS A 25 6.68 -10.73 -44.52
N GLU A 26 5.40 -10.94 -44.82
CA GLU A 26 4.29 -10.35 -44.06
C GLU A 26 4.25 -10.87 -42.62
N VAL A 27 4.47 -12.18 -42.42
CA VAL A 27 4.57 -12.78 -41.09
C VAL A 27 5.71 -12.15 -40.29
N GLU A 28 6.90 -12.00 -40.89
CA GLU A 28 8.05 -11.40 -40.22
C GLU A 28 7.85 -9.89 -39.95
N ARG A 29 7.18 -9.15 -40.86
CA ARG A 29 6.81 -7.75 -40.64
C ARG A 29 5.92 -7.61 -39.41
N ARG A 30 4.84 -8.39 -39.32
CA ARG A 30 3.93 -8.37 -38.16
C ARG A 30 4.65 -8.70 -36.86
N ARG A 31 5.53 -9.72 -36.88
CA ARG A 31 6.35 -10.05 -35.71
C ARG A 31 7.19 -8.86 -35.25
N ARG A 32 7.84 -8.13 -36.17
CA ARG A 32 8.64 -6.95 -35.84
C ARG A 32 7.79 -5.82 -35.27
N GLU A 33 6.59 -5.62 -35.80
CA GLU A 33 5.65 -4.61 -35.31
C GLU A 33 5.23 -4.89 -33.87
N THR A 34 4.80 -6.12 -33.57
CA THR A 34 4.44 -6.53 -32.21
C THR A 34 5.60 -6.33 -31.22
N ILE A 35 6.84 -6.67 -31.61
CA ILE A 35 8.01 -6.44 -30.77
C ILE A 35 8.24 -4.94 -30.53
N ASN A 36 8.11 -4.12 -31.57
CA ASN A 36 8.32 -2.68 -31.46
C ASN A 36 7.24 -2.01 -30.60
N GLU A 37 5.99 -2.44 -30.73
CA GLU A 37 4.88 -2.02 -29.88
C GLU A 37 5.19 -2.35 -28.42
N GLY A 38 5.60 -3.58 -28.11
CA GLY A 38 5.97 -3.98 -26.75
C GLY A 38 7.09 -3.13 -26.16
N ILE A 39 8.14 -2.82 -26.94
CA ILE A 39 9.24 -1.95 -26.49
C ILE A 39 8.75 -0.51 -26.26
N ASN A 40 7.86 0.00 -27.11
CA ASN A 40 7.31 1.34 -26.94
C ASN A 40 6.37 1.45 -25.73
N GLU A 41 5.61 0.41 -25.40
CA GLU A 41 4.80 0.40 -24.17
C GLU A 41 5.68 0.43 -22.92
N LEU A 42 6.79 -0.32 -22.90
CA LEU A 42 7.76 -0.25 -21.80
C LEU A 42 8.31 1.18 -21.62
N ALA A 43 8.60 1.89 -22.72
CA ALA A 43 9.13 3.24 -22.67
C ALA A 43 8.17 4.27 -22.05
N LYS A 44 6.85 4.02 -22.04
CA LYS A 44 5.85 4.93 -21.45
C LYS A 44 5.83 4.87 -19.93
N ILE A 45 6.12 3.71 -19.35
CA ILE A 45 6.02 3.47 -17.90
C ILE A 45 7.38 3.52 -17.20
N VAL A 46 8.47 3.32 -17.93
CA VAL A 46 9.83 3.35 -17.38
C VAL A 46 10.38 4.79 -17.48
N PRO A 47 10.68 5.45 -16.36
CA PRO A 47 11.18 6.82 -16.37
C PRO A 47 12.60 6.91 -16.96
N GLY A 48 12.91 8.03 -17.60
CA GLY A 48 14.25 8.31 -18.13
C GLY A 48 14.65 7.43 -19.32
N CYS A 49 13.67 6.88 -20.05
CA CYS A 49 13.92 6.15 -21.28
C CYS A 49 14.20 7.10 -22.45
N GLU A 50 15.32 6.85 -23.15
CA GLU A 50 15.60 7.47 -24.45
C GLU A 50 14.93 6.69 -25.59
N LYS A 51 15.00 7.21 -26.83
CA LYS A 51 14.40 6.60 -28.04
C LYS A 51 15.07 5.29 -28.50
N ASN A 52 16.14 4.84 -27.86
CA ASN A 52 16.88 3.64 -28.24
C ASN A 52 16.27 2.38 -27.58
N LYS A 53 15.94 1.37 -28.39
CA LYS A 53 15.38 0.08 -27.93
C LYS A 53 16.27 -0.61 -26.89
N GLY A 54 17.60 -0.57 -27.06
CA GLY A 54 18.53 -1.18 -26.13
C GLY A 54 18.54 -0.49 -24.76
N SER A 55 18.50 0.85 -24.74
CA SER A 55 18.45 1.61 -23.49
C SER A 55 17.11 1.46 -22.77
N ILE A 56 15.99 1.39 -23.52
CA ILE A 56 14.66 1.12 -22.94
C ILE A 56 14.66 -0.21 -22.20
N LEU A 57 15.18 -1.27 -22.82
CA LEU A 57 15.25 -2.60 -22.18
C LEU A 57 16.15 -2.59 -20.95
N ALA A 58 17.34 -1.99 -21.03
CA ALA A 58 18.25 -1.90 -19.89
C ALA A 58 17.66 -1.11 -18.73
N ARG A 59 16.98 0.00 -19.01
CA ARG A 59 16.30 0.80 -17.98
C ARG A 59 15.07 0.11 -17.41
N ALA A 60 14.31 -0.64 -18.21
CA ALA A 60 13.19 -1.43 -17.72
C ALA A 60 13.65 -2.45 -16.67
N VAL A 61 14.76 -3.16 -16.93
CA VAL A 61 15.33 -4.11 -15.97
C VAL A 61 15.71 -3.42 -14.66
N GLN A 62 16.43 -2.30 -14.74
CA GLN A 62 16.85 -1.56 -13.54
C GLN A 62 15.67 -1.01 -12.76
N PHE A 63 14.66 -0.47 -13.45
CA PHE A 63 13.47 0.06 -12.81
C PHE A 63 12.66 -1.04 -12.11
N ILE A 64 12.53 -2.22 -12.71
CA ILE A 64 11.89 -3.38 -12.07
C ILE A 64 12.67 -3.79 -10.80
N THR A 65 14.00 -3.86 -10.88
CA THR A 65 14.83 -4.15 -9.70
C THR A 65 14.62 -3.13 -8.60
N GLN A 66 14.64 -1.84 -8.93
CA GLN A 66 14.39 -0.76 -7.98
C GLN A 66 12.98 -0.83 -7.37
N LEU A 67 11.95 -1.12 -8.17
CA LEU A 67 10.58 -1.29 -7.68
C LEU A 67 10.50 -2.44 -6.67
N LYS A 68 11.17 -3.56 -6.93
CA LYS A 68 11.21 -4.70 -6.02
C LYS A 68 11.96 -4.39 -4.71
N GLU A 69 13.07 -3.66 -4.80
CA GLU A 69 13.81 -3.20 -3.62
C GLU A 69 12.98 -2.22 -2.79
N ASN A 70 12.33 -1.25 -3.45
CA ASN A 70 11.43 -0.29 -2.80
C ASN A 70 10.23 -0.98 -2.14
N GLU A 71 9.64 -1.98 -2.79
CA GLU A 71 8.56 -2.79 -2.22
C GLU A 71 9.02 -3.48 -0.93
N THR A 72 10.21 -4.09 -0.96
CA THR A 72 10.79 -4.76 0.22
C THR A 72 11.00 -3.76 1.36
N GLN A 73 11.62 -2.61 1.08
CA GLN A 73 11.85 -1.56 2.09
C GLN A 73 10.53 -0.99 2.65
N ASN A 74 9.51 -0.82 1.81
CA ASN A 74 8.20 -0.34 2.24
C ASN A 74 7.52 -1.35 3.17
N ILE A 75 7.60 -2.65 2.85
CA ILE A 75 7.09 -3.72 3.73
C ILE A 75 7.81 -3.71 5.07
N GLU A 76 9.14 -3.61 5.07
CA GLU A 76 9.93 -3.55 6.30
C GLU A 76 9.57 -2.34 7.16
N LYS A 77 9.50 -1.15 6.54
CA LYS A 77 9.10 0.09 7.22
C LYS A 77 7.71 -0.02 7.82
N TRP A 78 6.73 -0.47 7.02
CA TRP A 78 5.35 -0.61 7.50
C TRP A 78 5.23 -1.64 8.62
N THR A 79 5.96 -2.75 8.53
CA THR A 79 6.00 -3.78 9.57
C THR A 79 6.56 -3.21 10.88
N LEU A 80 7.65 -2.45 10.81
CA LEU A 80 8.23 -1.80 11.99
C LEU A 80 7.27 -0.78 12.61
N GLU A 81 6.69 0.12 11.80
CA GLU A 81 5.72 1.11 12.26
C GLU A 81 4.49 0.46 12.91
N LYS A 82 3.99 -0.63 12.33
CA LYS A 82 2.89 -1.42 12.90
C LYS A 82 3.27 -1.99 14.27
N LEU A 83 4.42 -2.66 14.38
CA LEU A 83 4.87 -3.25 15.65
C LEU A 83 5.04 -2.20 16.75
N LEU A 84 5.63 -1.04 16.43
CA LEU A 84 5.80 0.05 17.40
C LEU A 84 4.46 0.64 17.84
N THR A 85 3.53 0.81 16.90
CA THR A 85 2.18 1.32 17.21
C THR A 85 1.39 0.32 18.06
N GLU A 86 1.47 -0.97 17.74
CA GLU A 86 0.85 -2.04 18.53
C GLU A 86 1.40 -2.09 19.96
N GLN A 87 2.72 -1.95 20.13
CA GLN A 87 3.36 -1.87 21.44
C GLN A 87 2.87 -0.64 22.23
N ALA A 88 2.83 0.54 21.60
CA ALA A 88 2.34 1.76 22.24
C ALA A 88 0.86 1.65 22.65
N ILE A 89 0.02 1.04 21.82
CA ILE A 89 -1.39 0.78 22.14
C ILE A 89 -1.51 -0.17 23.35
N ALA A 90 -0.70 -1.23 23.41
CA ALA A 90 -0.71 -2.17 24.52
C ALA A 90 -0.28 -1.50 25.83
N GLU A 91 0.76 -0.68 25.80
CA GLU A 91 1.24 0.09 26.95
C GLU A 91 0.19 1.10 27.43
N LEU A 92 -0.40 1.87 26.51
CA LEU A 92 -1.44 2.83 26.84
C LEU A 92 -2.68 2.14 27.43
N SER A 93 -3.10 1.02 26.85
CA SER A 93 -4.22 0.23 27.35
C SER A 93 -3.94 -0.28 28.77
N SER A 94 -2.75 -0.80 29.03
CA SER A 94 -2.33 -1.23 30.37
C SER A 94 -2.32 -0.07 31.37
N SER A 95 -1.84 1.11 30.97
CA SER A 95 -1.86 2.31 31.81
C SER A 95 -3.28 2.76 32.15
N CYS A 96 -4.18 2.77 31.14
CA CYS A 96 -5.59 3.08 31.36
C CYS A 96 -6.27 2.11 32.32
N ASP A 97 -5.99 0.81 32.22
CA ASP A 97 -6.58 -0.19 33.11
C ASP A 97 -6.09 -0.04 34.55
N LYS A 98 -4.80 0.26 34.75
CA LYS A 98 -4.25 0.59 36.08
C LYS A 98 -4.92 1.82 36.68
N LEU A 99 -5.03 2.89 35.89
CA LEU A 99 -5.65 4.14 36.36
C LEU A 99 -7.13 3.92 36.73
N LYS A 100 -7.88 3.17 35.92
CA LYS A 100 -9.27 2.79 36.25
C LYS A 100 -9.36 2.02 37.57
N ALA A 101 -8.45 1.06 37.80
CA ALA A 101 -8.42 0.30 39.04
C ALA A 101 -8.09 1.18 40.26
N GLU A 102 -7.14 2.11 40.12
CA GLU A 102 -6.80 3.07 41.18
C GLU A 102 -7.96 4.03 41.48
N CYS A 103 -8.62 4.56 40.45
CA CYS A 103 -9.81 5.40 40.62
C CYS A 103 -10.94 4.64 41.34
N GLN A 104 -11.19 3.37 40.97
CA GLN A 104 -12.20 2.54 41.64
C GLN A 104 -11.86 2.30 43.11
N ARG A 105 -10.58 2.03 43.41
CA ARG A 105 -10.11 1.85 44.79
C ARG A 105 -10.27 3.14 45.61
N ALA A 106 -9.82 4.27 45.09
CA ALA A 106 -9.95 5.56 45.75
C ALA A 106 -11.43 5.91 45.99
N TRP A 107 -12.30 5.67 45.01
CA TRP A 107 -13.73 5.91 45.16
C TRP A 107 -14.38 5.03 46.23
N ALA A 108 -13.99 3.74 46.30
CA ALA A 108 -14.46 2.83 47.32
C ALA A 108 -13.97 3.24 48.73
N GLU A 109 -12.73 3.69 48.87
CA GLU A 109 -12.18 4.22 50.12
C GLU A 109 -12.93 5.49 50.56
N CYS A 110 -13.16 6.45 49.65
CA CYS A 110 -13.96 7.65 49.94
C CYS A 110 -15.37 7.31 50.43
N GLU A 111 -16.06 6.36 49.78
CA GLU A 111 -17.39 5.91 50.19
C GLU A 111 -17.38 5.22 51.57
N GLN A 112 -16.33 4.46 51.89
CA GLN A 112 -16.17 3.87 53.23
C GLN A 112 -15.99 4.94 54.31
N TRP A 113 -15.11 5.93 54.07
CA TRP A 113 -14.87 7.03 55.00
C TRP A 113 -16.12 7.89 55.19
N LYS A 114 -16.84 8.19 54.10
CA LYS A 114 -18.11 8.91 54.15
C LYS A 114 -19.15 8.19 55.01
N LYS A 115 -19.30 6.87 54.86
CA LYS A 115 -20.19 6.06 55.71
C LYS A 115 -19.77 6.05 57.17
N ALA A 116 -18.47 5.97 57.44
CA ALA A 116 -17.93 6.01 58.80
C ALA A 116 -18.21 7.38 59.47
N ALA A 117 -17.97 8.48 58.76
CA ALA A 117 -18.25 9.84 59.22
C ALA A 117 -19.74 10.05 59.51
N GLN A 118 -20.64 9.60 58.62
CA GLN A 118 -22.08 9.64 58.84
C GLN A 118 -22.51 8.87 60.10
N ARG A 119 -21.95 7.68 60.33
CA ARG A 119 -22.21 6.89 61.55
C ARG A 119 -21.71 7.57 62.82
N ALA A 120 -20.63 8.35 62.71
CA ALA A 120 -20.09 9.15 63.81
C ALA A 120 -20.88 10.45 64.06
N GLY A 121 -21.97 10.70 63.31
CA GLY A 121 -22.79 11.90 63.44
C GLY A 121 -22.22 13.14 62.75
N ALA A 122 -21.18 12.99 61.93
CA ALA A 122 -20.67 14.09 61.13
C ALA A 122 -21.59 14.37 59.94
N SER A 123 -22.15 15.58 59.90
CA SER A 123 -22.87 16.15 58.74
C SER A 123 -21.92 17.02 57.95
N ILE A 124 -21.98 16.97 56.62
CA ILE A 124 -21.36 17.99 55.77
C ILE A 124 -22.36 19.14 55.72
N ASP A 125 -22.07 20.23 56.42
CA ASP A 125 -22.83 21.47 56.26
C ASP A 125 -22.57 22.02 54.85
N ALA A 126 -23.64 22.29 54.11
CA ALA A 126 -23.59 22.67 52.69
C ALA A 126 -22.89 24.02 52.42
N ASP A 127 -22.46 24.74 53.47
CA ASP A 127 -21.82 26.07 53.39
C ASP A 127 -20.30 26.01 53.21
N ASP A 128 -19.64 24.86 53.39
CA ASP A 128 -18.19 24.72 53.21
C ASP A 128 -17.81 24.41 51.74
N LYS A 129 -18.55 24.99 50.78
CA LYS A 129 -18.11 25.08 49.38
C LYS A 129 -16.97 26.09 49.30
N VAL A 130 -15.79 25.71 49.78
CA VAL A 130 -14.57 26.48 49.58
C VAL A 130 -14.16 26.37 48.11
N ASP A 131 -14.51 27.43 47.38
CA ASP A 131 -13.65 28.16 46.45
C ASP A 131 -12.30 27.48 46.12
N GLY A 132 -12.30 26.65 45.07
CA GLY A 132 -11.08 26.00 44.58
C GLY A 132 -11.07 25.71 43.08
N ALA A 133 -12.01 26.29 42.33
CA ALA A 133 -12.05 26.20 40.87
C ALA A 133 -11.72 27.56 40.24
N ALA A 134 -10.50 28.05 40.47
CA ALA A 134 -9.93 29.14 39.68
C ALA A 134 -8.40 29.02 39.69
N ASN A 135 -7.82 28.97 38.48
CA ASN A 135 -6.39 28.98 38.10
C ASN A 135 -5.65 27.63 38.24
N ALA A 136 -4.88 27.12 37.26
CA ALA A 136 -4.33 27.71 36.04
C ALA A 136 -3.89 26.62 35.02
N ASP A 137 -3.85 27.06 33.75
CA ASP A 137 -3.17 26.54 32.52
C ASP A 137 -3.37 25.08 32.07
#